data_AF-W7DDZ7-F1
#
_entry.id   AF-W7DDZ7-F1
#
_cell.length_a   1.000
_cell.length_b   1.000
_cell.length_c   1.000
_cell.angle_alpha   90.00
_cell.angle_beta   90.00
_cell.angle_gamma   90.00
#
_symmetry.space_group_name_H-M   'P 1'
#
loop_
_entity.id
_entity.type
_entity.pdbx_description
1 polymer ?
#
loop_
_entity_poly.entity_id
_entity_poly.type
_entity_poly.pdbx_seq_one_letter_code
_entity_poly.pdbx_strand_id
1 'polypeptide(L)'
;MFLPSIVGRRFKFEIPGNMYLIFIIFLYCAIYLGEVRSFYYLIPNWDTVLHTFSGAMLGALGFSVVQFLNEDEHVTMNLSPAFVALFALCFAVTLGVVWEFYEFTADNWFGMNMQKTMLEDGTKLAGSAAVSDTMEDLFVDFLGALTFSIIGYLNLKRKKGWMEKFEFKKTVNK
;
A
#
# COMPACT_ATOMS: atom_id res chain seq x y z
N MET A 1 -3.83 16.05 2.62
CA MET A 1 -5.12 15.40 2.97
C MET A 1 -6.22 15.49 1.89
N PHE A 2 -6.08 16.27 0.81
CA PHE A 2 -7.14 16.42 -0.23
C PHE A 2 -7.02 15.49 -1.45
N LEU A 3 -5.91 14.77 -1.60
CA LEU A 3 -5.66 13.91 -2.77
C LEU A 3 -6.76 12.84 -2.96
N PRO A 4 -7.16 12.06 -1.94
CA PRO A 4 -8.20 11.04 -2.10
C PRO A 4 -9.56 11.63 -2.54
N SER A 5 -9.93 12.80 -2.02
CA SER A 5 -11.22 13.45 -2.33
C SER A 5 -11.23 14.20 -3.67
N ILE A 6 -10.07 14.60 -4.21
CA ILE A 6 -9.94 15.14 -5.57
C ILE A 6 -10.06 14.01 -6.60
N VAL A 7 -9.35 12.89 -6.37
CA VAL A 7 -9.37 11.73 -7.27
C VAL A 7 -10.77 11.09 -7.27
N GLY A 8 -11.39 10.90 -6.09
CA GLY A 8 -12.75 10.35 -5.99
C GLY A 8 -13.82 11.18 -6.72
N ARG A 9 -13.73 12.52 -6.66
CA ARG A 9 -14.66 13.40 -7.39
C ARG A 9 -14.48 13.37 -8.91
N ARG A 10 -13.23 13.23 -9.39
CA ARG A 10 -12.95 13.21 -10.84
C ARG A 10 -13.32 11.89 -11.49
N PHE A 11 -13.17 10.78 -10.77
CA PHE A 11 -13.41 9.43 -11.28
C PHE A 11 -14.71 8.77 -10.77
N LYS A 12 -15.54 9.50 -10.00
CA LYS A 12 -16.82 9.03 -9.45
C LYS A 12 -16.73 7.70 -8.68
N PHE A 13 -15.66 7.52 -7.90
CA PHE A 13 -15.52 6.38 -7.00
C PHE A 13 -15.31 6.85 -5.55
N GLU A 14 -15.82 6.08 -4.60
CA GLU A 14 -15.66 6.33 -3.17
C GLU A 14 -14.82 5.23 -2.54
N ILE A 15 -13.63 5.61 -2.05
CA ILE A 15 -12.82 4.72 -1.20
C ILE A 15 -13.67 4.30 0.00
N PRO A 16 -13.73 3.00 0.34
CA PRO A 16 -14.49 2.53 1.49
C PRO A 16 -14.06 3.29 2.74
N GLY A 17 -15.01 3.78 3.55
CA GLY A 17 -14.68 4.60 4.73
C GLY A 17 -13.67 3.93 5.68
N ASN A 18 -13.72 2.60 5.80
CA ASN A 18 -12.75 1.83 6.57
C ASN A 18 -11.34 1.88 5.97
N MET A 19 -11.20 1.72 4.65
CA MET A 19 -9.91 1.85 3.96
C MET A 19 -9.36 3.27 4.06
N TYR A 20 -10.23 4.28 3.94
CA TYR A 20 -9.83 5.66 4.08
C TYR A 20 -9.30 5.98 5.49
N LEU A 21 -9.99 5.51 6.53
CA LEU A 21 -9.55 5.66 7.93
C LEU A 21 -8.20 4.96 8.16
N ILE A 22 -8.07 3.72 7.69
CA ILE A 22 -6.82 2.95 7.79
C ILE A 22 -5.67 3.68 7.09
N PHE A 23 -5.91 4.23 5.90
CA PHE A 23 -4.91 4.99 5.16
C PHE A 23 -4.50 6.27 5.89
N ILE A 24 -5.43 6.98 6.53
CA ILE A 24 -5.10 8.14 7.37
C ILE A 24 -4.23 7.74 8.56
N ILE A 25 -4.57 6.64 9.24
CA ILE A 25 -3.79 6.15 10.38
C ILE A 25 -2.37 5.79 9.92
N PHE A 26 -2.25 5.07 8.79
CA PHE A 26 -0.96 4.76 8.17
C PHE A 26 -0.14 6.02 7.90
N LEU A 27 -0.71 7.03 7.22
CA LEU A 27 -0.01 8.27 6.92
C LEU A 27 0.39 9.06 8.18
N TYR A 28 -0.44 9.03 9.22
CA TYR A 28 -0.09 9.63 10.50
C TYR A 28 1.12 8.92 11.15
N CYS A 29 1.13 7.59 11.12
CA CYS A 29 2.24 6.79 11.64
C CYS A 29 3.53 6.97 10.84
N ALA A 30 3.47 6.98 9.50
CA ALA A 30 4.64 7.14 8.65
C ALA A 30 5.21 8.57 8.72
N ILE A 31 4.36 9.58 8.46
CA ILE A 31 4.84 10.96 8.31
C ILE A 31 5.03 11.63 9.67
N TYR A 32 4.01 11.63 10.53
CA TYR A 32 4.10 12.39 11.78
C TYR A 32 4.89 11.63 12.83
N LEU A 33 4.56 10.36 13.10
CA LEU A 33 5.30 9.60 14.11
C LEU A 33 6.68 9.16 13.61
N GLY A 34 6.76 8.66 12.38
CA GLY A 34 8.01 8.23 11.76
C GLY A 34 8.99 9.39 11.58
N GLU A 35 8.68 10.34 10.69
CA GLU A 35 9.60 11.45 10.38
C GLU A 35 9.64 12.52 11.47
N VAL A 36 8.51 13.13 11.83
CA VAL A 36 8.51 14.31 12.73
C VAL A 36 8.85 13.96 14.18
N ARG A 37 8.47 12.76 14.64
CA ARG A 37 8.77 12.28 16.00
C ARG A 37 9.94 11.28 16.04
N SER A 38 10.60 11.05 14.90
CA SER A 38 11.80 10.22 14.78
C SER A 38 11.60 8.75 15.17
N PHE A 39 10.40 8.19 15.04
CA PHE A 39 10.16 6.79 15.39
C PHE A 39 10.93 5.81 14.51
N TYR A 40 11.32 6.22 13.29
CA TYR A 40 12.24 5.44 12.44
C TYR A 40 13.60 5.18 13.09
N TYR A 41 14.04 6.04 14.01
CA TYR A 41 15.29 5.88 14.75
C TYR A 41 15.07 5.35 16.17
N LEU A 42 13.94 5.73 16.80
CA LEU A 42 13.68 5.46 18.22
C LEU A 42 13.00 4.11 18.50
N ILE A 43 12.18 3.61 17.57
CA ILE A 43 11.40 2.39 17.76
C ILE A 43 11.93 1.31 16.81
N PRO A 44 12.48 0.20 17.32
CA PRO A 44 12.98 -0.88 16.48
C PRO A 44 11.89 -1.43 15.54
N ASN A 45 12.25 -1.64 14.28
CA ASN A 45 11.39 -2.19 13.23
C ASN A 45 10.13 -1.36 12.94
N TRP A 46 10.10 -0.06 13.30
CA TRP A 46 8.96 0.80 13.02
C TRP A 46 8.64 0.83 11.52
N ASP A 47 9.68 0.98 10.70
CA ASP A 47 9.55 1.00 9.24
C ASP A 47 9.03 -0.32 8.69
N THR A 48 9.71 -1.41 9.06
CA THR A 48 9.34 -2.78 8.67
C THR A 48 7.88 -3.10 8.97
N VAL A 49 7.36 -2.66 10.13
CA VAL A 49 5.96 -2.84 10.52
C VAL A 49 5.03 -2.04 9.63
N LEU A 50 5.38 -0.78 9.33
CA LEU A 50 4.59 0.08 8.46
C LEU A 50 4.55 -0.47 7.04
N HIS A 51 5.69 -0.88 6.46
CA HIS A 51 5.74 -1.51 5.14
C HIS A 51 4.94 -2.80 5.09
N THR A 52 5.15 -3.73 6.02
CA THR A 52 4.35 -4.98 6.09
C THR A 52 2.84 -4.70 6.10
N PHE A 53 2.41 -3.73 6.91
CA PHE A 53 1.03 -3.31 6.98
C PHE A 53 0.54 -2.67 5.67
N SER A 54 1.37 -1.81 5.07
CA SER A 54 1.10 -1.14 3.81
C SER A 54 0.92 -2.15 2.67
N GLY A 55 1.81 -3.13 2.54
CA GLY A 55 1.73 -4.18 1.53
C GLY A 55 0.43 -5.00 1.64
N ALA A 56 0.01 -5.34 2.86
CA ALA A 56 -1.27 -6.03 3.08
C ALA A 56 -2.48 -5.13 2.73
N MET A 57 -2.45 -3.86 3.15
CA MET A 57 -3.50 -2.87 2.84
C MET A 57 -3.63 -2.63 1.34
N LEU A 58 -2.51 -2.49 0.62
CA LEU A 58 -2.47 -2.31 -0.82
C LEU A 58 -2.88 -3.59 -1.57
N GLY A 59 -2.59 -4.77 -1.01
CA GLY A 59 -3.15 -6.04 -1.47
C GLY A 59 -4.68 -6.02 -1.41
N ALA A 60 -5.26 -5.57 -0.29
CA ALA A 60 -6.71 -5.40 -0.16
C ALA A 60 -7.27 -4.42 -1.19
N LEU A 61 -6.59 -3.28 -1.39
CA LEU A 61 -6.95 -2.29 -2.39
C LEU A 61 -6.96 -2.89 -3.81
N GLY A 62 -5.98 -3.74 -4.14
CA GLY A 62 -5.90 -4.43 -5.42
C GLY A 62 -7.13 -5.31 -5.71
N PHE A 63 -7.63 -6.06 -4.72
CA PHE A 63 -8.89 -6.80 -4.89
C PHE A 63 -10.07 -5.87 -5.12
N SER A 64 -10.16 -4.78 -4.36
CA SER A 64 -11.25 -3.82 -4.48
C SER A 64 -11.24 -3.15 -5.88
N VAL A 65 -10.07 -2.88 -6.47
CA VAL A 65 -9.95 -2.38 -7.85
C VAL A 65 -10.50 -3.38 -8.86
N VAL A 66 -10.15 -4.67 -8.76
CA VAL A 66 -10.69 -5.69 -9.69
C VAL A 66 -12.20 -5.81 -9.56
N GLN A 67 -12.71 -5.79 -8.34
CA GLN A 67 -14.15 -5.83 -8.12
C GLN A 67 -14.87 -4.63 -8.72
N PHE A 68 -14.33 -3.42 -8.52
CA PHE A 68 -14.88 -2.21 -9.12
C PHE A 68 -14.95 -2.29 -10.65
N LEU A 69 -13.92 -2.87 -11.29
CA LEU A 69 -13.89 -3.09 -12.74
C LEU A 69 -14.88 -4.17 -13.19
N ASN A 70 -15.12 -5.20 -12.37
CA ASN A 70 -16.09 -6.26 -12.65
C ASN A 70 -17.55 -5.81 -12.47
N GLU A 71 -17.81 -4.78 -11.66
CA GLU A 71 -19.15 -4.20 -11.43
C GLU A 71 -19.59 -3.22 -12.54
N ASP A 72 -18.76 -2.98 -13.55
CA ASP A 72 -19.13 -2.20 -14.73
C ASP A 72 -20.00 -3.04 -15.69
N GLU A 73 -21.22 -2.59 -15.94
CA GLU A 73 -22.20 -3.28 -16.80
C GLU A 73 -21.71 -3.44 -18.25
N HIS A 74 -20.74 -2.63 -18.68
CA HIS A 74 -20.11 -2.74 -20.00
C HIS A 74 -18.91 -3.71 -20.02
N VAL A 75 -18.53 -4.28 -18.88
CA VAL A 75 -17.33 -5.11 -18.72
C VAL A 75 -17.71 -6.46 -18.11
N THR A 76 -17.95 -7.47 -18.95
CA THR A 76 -18.16 -8.85 -18.48
C THR A 76 -16.81 -9.55 -18.28
N MET A 77 -16.25 -9.42 -17.08
CA MET A 77 -14.95 -10.03 -16.73
C MET A 77 -15.16 -11.27 -15.85
N ASN A 78 -15.07 -12.46 -16.44
CA ASN A 78 -15.06 -13.73 -15.71
C ASN A 78 -13.62 -14.11 -15.32
N LEU A 79 -13.08 -13.44 -14.31
CA LEU A 79 -11.72 -13.69 -13.82
C LEU A 79 -11.69 -14.85 -12.82
N SER A 80 -10.70 -15.73 -12.95
CA SER A 80 -10.49 -16.78 -11.95
C SER A 80 -10.02 -16.17 -10.63
N PRO A 81 -10.39 -16.74 -9.46
CA PRO A 81 -9.88 -16.26 -8.16
C PRO A 81 -8.36 -16.19 -8.07
N ALA A 82 -7.66 -17.09 -8.77
CA ALA A 82 -6.20 -17.10 -8.84
C ALA A 82 -5.65 -15.89 -9.60
N PHE A 83 -6.27 -15.53 -10.73
CA PHE A 83 -5.88 -14.35 -11.48
C PHE A 83 -6.11 -13.06 -10.69
N VAL A 84 -7.25 -12.94 -10.00
CA VAL A 84 -7.55 -11.77 -9.15
C VAL A 84 -6.51 -11.62 -8.04
N ALA A 85 -6.15 -12.72 -7.38
CA ALA A 85 -5.15 -12.70 -6.32
C ALA A 85 -3.75 -12.36 -6.84
N LEU A 86 -3.36 -12.90 -8.00
CA LEU A 86 -2.09 -12.55 -8.65
C LEU A 86 -2.06 -11.07 -9.03
N PHE A 87 -3.15 -10.55 -9.60
CA PHE A 87 -3.27 -9.13 -9.91
C PHE A 87 -3.10 -8.27 -8.65
N ALA A 88 -3.81 -8.60 -7.56
CA ALA A 88 -3.73 -7.85 -6.31
C ALA A 88 -2.31 -7.84 -5.73
N LEU A 89 -1.60 -8.98 -5.79
CA LEU A 89 -0.20 -9.08 -5.40
C LEU A 89 0.69 -8.17 -6.24
N CYS A 90 0.63 -8.28 -7.58
CA CYS A 90 1.44 -7.46 -8.48
C CYS A 90 1.14 -5.97 -8.33
N PHE A 91 -0.13 -5.63 -8.17
CA PHE A 91 -0.59 -4.26 -7.95
C PHE A 91 0.03 -3.66 -6.67
N ALA A 92 -0.05 -4.40 -5.55
CA ALA A 92 0.50 -3.94 -4.27
C ALA A 92 2.02 -3.77 -4.33
N VAL A 93 2.75 -4.75 -4.86
CA VAL A 93 4.21 -4.69 -5.00
C VAL A 93 4.64 -3.54 -5.92
N THR A 94 3.90 -3.30 -7.01
CA THR A 94 4.18 -2.16 -7.90
C THR A 94 4.06 -0.82 -7.17
N LEU A 95 3.06 -0.67 -6.29
CA LEU A 95 2.90 0.53 -5.49
C LEU A 95 4.00 0.68 -4.42
N GLY A 96 4.51 -0.41 -3.84
CA GLY A 96 5.71 -0.39 -3.00
C GLY A 96 6.93 0.12 -3.76
N VAL A 97 7.16 -0.36 -4.99
CA VAL A 97 8.25 0.17 -5.85
C VAL A 97 8.06 1.66 -6.17
N VAL A 98 6.83 2.11 -6.40
CA VAL A 98 6.56 3.55 -6.62
C VAL A 98 6.86 4.37 -5.36
N TRP A 99 6.62 3.81 -4.18
CA TRP A 99 7.01 4.43 -2.91
C TRP A 99 8.53 4.59 -2.83
N GLU A 100 9.30 3.55 -3.13
CA GLU A 100 10.78 3.63 -3.18
C GLU A 100 11.30 4.68 -4.17
N PHE A 101 10.62 4.85 -5.31
CA PHE A 101 10.98 5.93 -6.25
C PHE A 101 10.72 7.32 -5.66
N TYR A 102 9.66 7.47 -4.85
CA TYR A 102 9.38 8.70 -4.14
C TYR A 102 10.47 8.99 -3.10
N GLU A 103 10.86 7.99 -2.30
CA GLU A 103 11.91 8.12 -1.29
C GLU A 103 13.25 8.50 -1.91
N PHE A 104 13.66 7.75 -2.93
CA PHE A 104 14.86 8.05 -3.70
C PHE A 104 14.85 9.48 -4.24
N THR A 105 13.71 9.91 -4.81
CA THR A 105 13.58 11.28 -5.34
C THR A 105 13.69 12.30 -4.21
N ALA A 106 13.10 12.04 -3.05
CA ALA A 106 13.14 12.95 -1.92
C ALA A 106 14.55 13.11 -1.32
N ASP A 107 15.30 12.03 -1.23
CA ASP A 107 16.69 12.04 -0.77
C ASP A 107 17.57 12.89 -1.70
N ASN A 108 17.37 12.77 -3.01
CA ASN A 108 18.19 13.49 -3.99
C ASN A 108 17.79 14.96 -4.15
N TRP A 109 16.49 15.28 -4.13
CA TRP A 109 16.00 16.62 -4.47
C TRP A 109 15.75 17.50 -3.24
N PHE A 110 15.41 16.89 -2.11
CA PHE A 110 15.08 17.61 -0.88
C PHE A 110 16.11 17.37 0.23
N GLY A 111 17.16 16.57 -0.02
CA GLY A 111 18.23 16.30 0.94
C GLY A 111 17.74 15.53 2.16
N MET A 112 16.70 14.71 1.98
CA MET A 112 16.17 13.83 3.01
C MET A 112 17.04 12.56 3.16
N ASN A 113 16.65 11.68 4.06
CA ASN A 113 17.29 10.38 4.28
C ASN A 113 16.20 9.32 4.54
N MET A 114 15.30 9.19 3.57
CA MET A 114 14.18 8.27 3.56
C MET A 114 14.67 6.84 3.41
N GLN A 115 15.52 6.54 2.40
CA GLN A 115 16.08 5.20 2.15
C GLN A 115 17.20 4.77 3.13
N LYS A 116 17.32 5.50 4.25
CA LYS A 116 18.32 5.32 5.33
C LYS A 116 19.75 5.06 4.85
N THR A 117 20.19 5.76 3.80
CA THR A 117 21.56 5.67 3.28
C THR A 117 22.62 6.30 4.19
N MET A 118 22.20 6.99 5.25
CA MET A 118 23.05 7.66 6.23
C MET A 118 22.56 7.38 7.66
N LEU A 119 23.49 7.15 8.59
CA LEU A 119 23.21 7.00 10.01
C LEU A 119 22.87 8.34 10.68
N GLU A 120 22.34 8.30 11.90
CA GLU A 120 21.98 9.50 12.67
C GLU A 120 23.17 10.43 12.94
N ASP A 121 24.37 9.89 13.06
CA ASP A 121 25.62 10.65 13.24
C ASP A 121 26.17 11.26 11.93
N GLY A 122 25.48 11.06 10.80
CA GLY A 122 25.87 11.54 9.48
C GLY A 122 26.81 10.60 8.70
N THR A 123 27.14 9.43 9.24
CA THR A 123 27.96 8.44 8.54
C THR A 123 27.22 7.89 7.34
N LYS A 124 27.80 8.04 6.14
CA LYS A 124 27.23 7.50 4.89
C LYS A 124 27.51 6.01 4.75
N LEU A 125 26.47 5.25 4.42
CA LEU A 125 26.57 3.83 4.12
C LEU A 125 26.98 3.62 2.65
N ALA A 126 27.55 2.44 2.34
CA ALA A 126 27.96 2.06 1.00
C ALA A 126 27.70 0.58 0.71
N GLY A 127 27.62 0.23 -0.58
CA GLY A 127 27.39 -1.16 -1.00
C GLY A 127 26.03 -1.68 -0.55
N SER A 128 25.99 -2.94 -0.11
CA SER A 128 24.74 -3.58 0.34
C SER A 128 24.09 -2.88 1.53
N ALA A 129 24.88 -2.23 2.39
CA ALA A 129 24.33 -1.51 3.55
C ALA A 129 23.51 -0.29 3.13
N ALA A 130 23.89 0.39 2.05
CA ALA A 130 23.18 1.57 1.55
C ALA A 130 21.84 1.25 0.85
N VAL A 131 21.61 -0.02 0.50
CA VAL A 131 20.36 -0.47 -0.14
C VAL A 131 19.56 -1.41 0.74
N SER A 132 20.03 -1.67 1.96
CA SER A 132 19.44 -2.69 2.84
C SER A 132 18.02 -2.33 3.24
N ASP A 133 17.77 -1.05 3.47
CA ASP A 133 16.49 -0.47 3.89
C ASP A 133 15.41 -0.69 2.82
N THR A 134 15.57 -0.05 1.65
CA THR A 134 14.75 -0.30 0.45
C THR A 134 14.52 -1.78 0.13
N MET A 135 15.55 -2.63 0.27
CA MET A 135 15.41 -4.06 0.00
C MET A 135 14.58 -4.78 1.06
N GLU A 136 14.68 -4.37 2.33
CA GLU A 136 13.83 -4.86 3.42
C GLU A 136 12.38 -4.43 3.20
N ASP A 137 12.15 -3.16 2.87
CA ASP A 137 10.83 -2.58 2.65
C ASP A 137 10.08 -3.29 1.52
N LEU A 138 10.72 -3.43 0.36
CA LEU A 138 10.15 -4.16 -0.78
C LEU A 138 9.88 -5.64 -0.45
N PHE A 139 10.72 -6.25 0.38
CA PHE A 139 10.55 -7.64 0.77
C PHE A 139 9.35 -7.82 1.71
N VAL A 140 9.21 -6.95 2.71
CA VAL A 140 8.09 -7.05 3.65
C VAL A 140 6.76 -6.55 3.07
N ASP A 141 6.80 -5.59 2.14
CA ASP A 141 5.66 -5.23 1.30
C ASP A 141 5.17 -6.45 0.49
N PHE A 142 6.09 -7.17 -0.15
CA PHE A 142 5.78 -8.40 -0.86
C PHE A 142 5.15 -9.46 0.06
N LEU A 143 5.71 -9.70 1.25
CA LEU A 143 5.17 -10.68 2.20
C LEU A 143 3.78 -10.30 2.71
N GLY A 144 3.56 -9.02 3.01
CA GLY A 144 2.25 -8.49 3.41
C GLY A 144 1.23 -8.66 2.30
N ALA A 145 1.57 -8.25 1.08
CA ALA A 145 0.72 -8.39 -0.10
C ALA A 145 0.44 -9.85 -0.45
N LEU A 146 1.42 -10.73 -0.36
CA LEU A 146 1.29 -12.17 -0.63
C LEU A 146 0.34 -12.81 0.37
N THR A 147 0.51 -12.51 1.66
CA THR A 147 -0.35 -13.01 2.73
C THR A 147 -1.80 -12.60 2.49
N PHE A 148 -2.03 -11.31 2.19
CA PHE A 148 -3.38 -10.81 1.90
C PHE A 148 -3.95 -11.44 0.62
N SER A 149 -3.13 -11.63 -0.41
CA SER A 149 -3.54 -12.26 -1.67
C SER A 149 -3.94 -13.72 -1.52
N ILE A 150 -3.24 -14.48 -0.68
CA ILE A 150 -3.62 -15.85 -0.32
C ILE A 150 -4.96 -15.86 0.43
N ILE A 151 -5.14 -14.97 1.40
CA ILE A 151 -6.41 -14.83 2.14
C ILE A 151 -7.55 -14.48 1.20
N GLY A 152 -7.36 -13.51 0.29
CA GLY A 152 -8.34 -13.10 -0.71
C GLY A 152 -8.71 -14.24 -1.66
N TYR A 153 -7.72 -14.96 -2.18
CA TYR A 153 -7.92 -16.16 -3.01
C TYR A 153 -8.79 -17.21 -2.32
N LEU A 154 -8.48 -17.54 -1.06
CA LEU A 154 -9.23 -18.54 -0.28
C LEU A 154 -10.67 -18.09 -0.02
N ASN A 155 -10.89 -16.79 0.22
CA ASN A 155 -12.23 -16.25 0.42
C ASN A 155 -13.08 -16.27 -0.85
N LEU A 156 -12.52 -15.85 -1.99
CA LEU A 156 -13.18 -15.92 -3.30
C LEU A 156 -13.55 -17.36 -3.66
N LYS A 157 -12.64 -18.31 -3.43
CA LYS A 157 -12.89 -19.74 -3.69
C LYS A 157 -14.00 -20.32 -2.80
N ARG A 158 -14.12 -19.84 -1.57
CA ARG A 158 -15.13 -20.29 -0.58
C ARG A 158 -16.46 -19.52 -0.66
N LYS A 159 -16.59 -18.52 -1.54
CA LYS A 159 -17.74 -17.60 -1.62
C LYS A 159 -18.12 -16.96 -0.28
N LYS A 160 -17.14 -16.71 0.60
CA LYS A 160 -17.38 -16.02 1.86
C LYS A 160 -17.33 -14.51 1.61
N GLY A 161 -18.46 -13.81 1.71
CA GLY A 161 -18.63 -12.36 1.47
C GLY A 161 -17.92 -11.43 2.46
N TRP A 162 -16.78 -11.81 3.04
CA TRP A 162 -16.04 -10.92 3.96
C TRP A 162 -15.40 -9.73 3.24
N MET A 163 -15.14 -9.87 1.94
CA MET A 163 -14.63 -8.78 1.11
C MET A 163 -15.60 -7.59 1.03
N GLU A 164 -16.91 -7.80 1.29
CA GLU A 164 -17.96 -6.76 1.34
C GLU A 164 -17.62 -5.56 2.22
N LYS A 165 -16.77 -5.74 3.23
CA LYS A 165 -16.37 -4.66 4.14
C LYS A 165 -15.26 -3.76 3.59
N PHE A 166 -14.57 -4.20 2.54
CA PHE A 166 -13.50 -3.49 1.83
C PHE A 166 -13.90 -3.12 0.39
N GLU A 167 -15.16 -3.36 0.02
CA GLU A 167 -15.70 -3.05 -1.30
C GLU A 167 -15.87 -1.56 -1.52
N PHE A 168 -15.36 -1.07 -2.65
CA PHE A 168 -15.72 0.25 -3.16
C PHE A 168 -17.23 0.25 -3.44
N LYS A 169 -17.95 1.24 -2.93
CA LYS A 169 -19.35 1.43 -3.28
C LYS A 169 -19.42 2.43 -4.43
N LYS A 170 -20.16 2.11 -5.49
CA LYS A 170 -20.55 3.11 -6.49
C LYS A 170 -21.42 4.17 -5.80
N THR A 171 -21.05 5.44 -5.94
CA THR A 171 -21.93 6.54 -5.54
C THR A 171 -23.12 6.55 -6.50
N VAL A 172 -24.27 6.07 -6.04
CA VAL A 172 -25.53 6.27 -6.77
C VAL A 172 -25.93 7.71 -6.51
N ASN A 173 -25.75 8.58 -7.50
CA ASN A 173 -26.40 9.88 -7.50
C ASN A 173 -27.92 9.64 -7.46
N LYS A 174 -28.56 10.01 -6.35
CA LYS A 174 -29.98 10.36 -6.34
C LYS A 174 -30.12 11.83 -6.71
#